data_AF-A0AAN6WJF4-F1
#
_entry.id   AF-A0AAN6WJF4-F1
#
_cell.length_a   1.000
_cell.length_b   1.000
_cell.length_c   1.000
_cell.angle_alpha   90.00
_cell.angle_beta   90.00
_cell.angle_gamma   90.00
#
_symmetry.space_group_name_H-M   'P 1'
#
loop_
_entity.id
_entity.type
_entity.pdbx_description
1 polymer ?
#
loop_
_entity_poly.entity_id
_entity_poly.type
_entity_poly.pdbx_seq_one_letter_code
_entity_poly.pdbx_strand_id
1 'polypeptide(L)'
;VVLTACSAIYLGMGWAPLTQNLIRYESKSITIEEGTALLSRSVEPCWCNHDEKKPTANRGNNLLAHHKDPFLELDIWSALLTAPNNDVNIPMFFCSTGNCTWGPIATLGFCSQCADITSQIDLACKTSELVSKRESRISQTCKAVLRGGTAGLSLIGTDTTFETLMHVTQVGGNEGLRYHSIRMLPPYNMTSAVRRPVTLANFGATECTLSPCVLSLQASVRNGIYSEMILDTFTEPPPSDSTWIKHKLQPPWDLERGIDPKANLSFGLSSELQDDWQGSGFLLRNTTIPGWARTRDGHTGIDFGVDNKNSNGPVPGYIFNANYPPSACNSPNGDTFACAMRSIAAALTKTVRNAGVVTNGTGLGDEFLVRGRAQSSATFVRVEWHWIALPCAVWILGLFAWVSVAVQTHRMSLPTWRDNFLPLFFLYRGGDSHQQSGRAVQTSLQNETLAADRCSSWAYEEIAEGINVQLREVPQPGGGGVMRLMPTVKG
;
A
#
# COMPACT_ATOMS: atom_id res chain seq x y z
N VAL A 1 -38.54 14.86 46.76
CA VAL A 1 -39.20 15.50 45.59
C VAL A 1 -38.36 16.63 45.02
N VAL A 2 -38.06 17.69 45.77
CA VAL A 2 -37.20 18.79 45.27
C VAL A 2 -35.80 18.28 44.89
N LEU A 3 -35.15 17.52 45.77
CA LEU A 3 -33.83 16.93 45.49
C LEU A 3 -33.85 16.03 44.24
N THR A 4 -34.87 15.17 44.08
CA THR A 4 -35.00 14.27 42.93
C THR A 4 -35.26 15.02 41.62
N ALA A 5 -36.04 16.11 41.66
CA ALA A 5 -36.27 16.96 40.50
C ALA A 5 -35.02 17.77 40.12
N CYS A 6 -34.30 18.32 41.09
CA CYS A 6 -33.01 18.99 40.86
C CYS A 6 -31.98 18.03 40.25
N SER A 7 -31.85 16.81 40.77
CA SER A 7 -30.95 15.80 40.20
C SER A 7 -31.31 15.42 38.76
N ALA A 8 -32.59 15.30 38.42
CA ALA A 8 -33.04 15.04 37.05
C ALA A 8 -32.67 16.19 36.08
N ILE A 9 -32.79 17.44 36.53
CA ILE A 9 -32.41 18.62 35.74
C ILE A 9 -30.88 18.65 35.52
N TYR A 10 -30.08 18.44 36.57
CA TYR A 10 -28.62 18.42 36.47
C TYR A 10 -28.12 17.30 35.54
N LEU A 11 -28.66 16.09 35.65
CA LEU A 11 -28.33 14.98 34.76
C LEU A 11 -28.85 15.22 33.33
N GLY A 12 -29.99 15.91 33.19
CA GLY A 12 -30.56 16.31 31.90
C GLY A 12 -29.67 17.29 31.12
N MET A 13 -28.90 18.15 31.80
CA MET A 13 -27.91 19.01 31.13
C MET A 13 -26.80 18.20 30.43
N GLY A 14 -26.48 17.01 30.95
CA GLY A 14 -25.52 16.08 30.36
C GLY A 14 -26.07 15.24 29.21
N TRP A 15 -27.37 15.31 28.92
CA TRP A 15 -28.04 14.46 27.92
C TRP A 15 -27.44 14.63 26.52
N ALA A 16 -27.42 15.86 26.01
CA ALA A 16 -26.95 16.15 24.66
C ALA A 16 -25.49 15.71 24.42
N PRO A 17 -24.49 16.08 25.26
CA PRO A 17 -23.11 15.66 25.05
C PRO A 17 -22.88 14.15 25.23
N LEU A 18 -23.59 13.47 26.13
CA LEU A 18 -23.42 12.02 26.30
C LEU A 18 -23.99 11.21 25.12
N THR A 19 -25.13 11.64 24.58
CA THR A 19 -25.76 10.93 23.44
C THR A 19 -24.93 11.00 22.16
N GLN A 20 -24.01 11.96 22.03
CA GLN A 20 -23.06 12.01 20.92
C GLN A 20 -22.09 10.81 20.90
N ASN A 21 -21.82 10.20 22.06
CA ASN A 21 -20.94 9.02 22.16
C ASN A 21 -21.68 7.69 21.91
N LEU A 22 -23.01 7.70 21.78
CA LEU A 22 -23.81 6.50 21.53
C LEU A 22 -23.47 5.85 20.18
N ILE A 23 -23.11 6.67 19.19
CA ILE A 23 -22.87 6.27 17.81
C ILE A 23 -21.41 6.57 17.48
N ARG A 24 -20.62 5.52 17.26
CA ARG A 24 -19.23 5.63 16.81
C ARG A 24 -19.10 5.13 15.39
N TYR A 25 -18.58 5.96 14.50
CA TYR A 25 -18.25 5.58 13.14
C TYR A 25 -16.86 4.93 13.12
N GLU A 26 -16.78 3.67 12.71
CA GLU A 26 -15.52 2.95 12.50
C GLU A 26 -15.35 2.67 11.00
N SER A 27 -14.21 3.03 10.42
CA SER A 27 -13.86 2.57 9.07
C SER A 27 -13.33 1.14 9.16
N LYS A 28 -13.91 0.22 8.38
CA LYS A 28 -13.38 -1.14 8.21
C LYS A 28 -13.26 -1.46 6.73
N SER A 29 -12.23 -2.21 6.37
CA SER A 29 -12.08 -2.70 5.00
C SER A 29 -13.04 -3.87 4.78
N ILE A 30 -13.82 -3.78 3.71
CA ILE A 30 -14.68 -4.86 3.23
C ILE A 30 -14.23 -5.30 1.84
N THR A 31 -14.36 -6.59 1.54
CA THR A 31 -14.10 -7.13 0.21
C THR A 31 -15.28 -6.85 -0.71
N ILE A 32 -15.02 -6.31 -1.91
CA ILE A 32 -16.05 -6.06 -2.92
C ILE A 32 -16.10 -7.27 -3.86
N GLU A 33 -17.30 -7.84 -4.06
CA GLU A 33 -17.51 -9.01 -4.94
C GLU A 33 -17.26 -8.70 -6.42
N GLU A 34 -17.62 -7.50 -6.88
CA GLU A 34 -17.36 -7.03 -8.26
C GLU A 34 -15.94 -6.45 -8.46
N GLY A 35 -15.12 -6.42 -7.40
CA GLY A 35 -13.82 -5.81 -7.42
C GLY A 35 -12.75 -6.74 -8.01
N THR A 36 -12.14 -6.32 -9.11
CA THR A 36 -11.07 -7.06 -9.79
C THR A 36 -9.70 -6.79 -9.17
N ALA A 37 -9.02 -7.86 -8.74
CA ALA A 37 -7.62 -7.84 -8.31
C ALA A 37 -6.86 -8.96 -9.03
N LEU A 38 -5.90 -8.61 -9.88
CA LEU A 38 -5.11 -9.53 -10.69
C LEU A 38 -3.62 -9.30 -10.46
N LEU A 39 -2.84 -10.37 -10.36
CA LEU A 39 -1.40 -10.31 -10.18
C LEU A 39 -0.70 -11.32 -11.09
N SER A 40 0.36 -10.90 -11.77
CA SER A 40 1.14 -11.80 -12.62
C SER A 40 1.95 -12.82 -11.81
N ARG A 41 1.91 -14.06 -12.30
CA ARG A 41 2.62 -15.23 -11.77
C ARG A 41 3.15 -16.03 -12.95
N SER A 42 4.31 -16.64 -12.76
CA SER A 42 4.85 -17.59 -13.72
C SER A 42 5.10 -18.94 -13.07
N VAL A 43 4.64 -20.00 -13.73
CA VAL A 43 4.95 -21.40 -13.39
C VAL A 43 5.92 -21.93 -14.43
N GLU A 44 5.53 -21.82 -15.70
CA GLU A 44 6.37 -22.10 -16.86
C GLU A 44 6.28 -20.91 -17.84
N PRO A 45 7.25 -19.98 -17.84
CA PRO A 45 7.20 -18.82 -18.71
C PRO A 45 7.35 -19.27 -20.17
N CYS A 46 6.32 -19.06 -20.98
CA CYS A 46 6.46 -19.05 -22.43
C CYS A 46 6.78 -17.62 -22.88
N TRP A 47 7.78 -17.43 -23.75
CA TRP A 47 7.79 -16.28 -24.64
C TRP A 47 6.84 -16.60 -25.79
N CYS A 48 5.56 -16.55 -25.48
CA CYS A 48 4.54 -16.70 -26.50
C CYS A 48 4.59 -15.46 -27.39
N ASN A 49 5.37 -15.51 -28.48
CA ASN A 49 5.14 -14.65 -29.64
C ASN A 49 3.70 -14.93 -30.10
N HIS A 50 2.79 -14.03 -29.73
CA HIS A 50 1.41 -13.99 -30.17
C HIS A 50 1.35 -13.61 -31.66
N ASP A 51 1.73 -14.53 -32.52
CA ASP A 51 0.99 -14.70 -33.76
C ASP A 51 0.39 -16.11 -33.74
N GLU A 52 -0.90 -16.22 -34.03
CA GLU A 52 -1.55 -17.48 -34.45
C GLU A 52 -0.94 -18.07 -35.75
N LYS A 53 0.20 -17.57 -36.18
CA LYS A 53 1.14 -18.25 -37.05
C LYS A 53 2.46 -18.08 -36.37
N LYS A 54 3.17 -19.19 -36.11
CA LYS A 54 4.61 -19.23 -35.84
C LYS A 54 5.28 -17.88 -36.17
N PRO A 55 6.17 -17.32 -35.33
CA PRO A 55 7.32 -16.74 -35.97
C PRO A 55 7.92 -17.93 -36.72
N THR A 56 7.65 -18.00 -38.01
CA THR A 56 8.67 -18.39 -38.93
C THR A 56 9.87 -17.52 -38.54
N ALA A 57 10.68 -17.99 -37.58
CA ALA A 57 12.01 -18.40 -37.96
C ALA A 57 11.79 -19.16 -39.26
N ASN A 58 11.89 -18.43 -40.37
CA ASN A 58 11.81 -18.96 -41.69
C ASN A 58 12.69 -20.20 -41.64
N ARG A 59 12.08 -21.40 -41.69
CA ARG A 59 12.80 -22.66 -41.95
C ARG A 59 13.47 -22.63 -43.34
N GLY A 60 13.50 -21.48 -44.03
CA GLY A 60 14.14 -21.26 -45.31
C GLY A 60 15.04 -20.02 -45.44
N ASN A 61 15.13 -19.10 -44.47
CA ASN A 61 16.00 -17.92 -44.60
C ASN A 61 16.82 -17.70 -43.33
N ASN A 62 18.14 -17.79 -43.47
CA ASN A 62 19.22 -17.67 -42.47
C ASN A 62 19.30 -16.31 -41.75
N LEU A 63 18.22 -15.86 -41.11
CA LEU A 63 18.21 -14.69 -40.24
C LEU A 63 17.80 -15.13 -38.83
N LEU A 64 18.67 -15.90 -38.18
CA LEU A 64 18.70 -16.01 -36.72
C LEU A 64 19.14 -14.65 -36.18
N ALA A 65 18.21 -13.70 -36.15
CA ALA A 65 18.46 -12.44 -35.49
C ALA A 65 18.46 -12.73 -33.99
N HIS A 66 19.67 -12.84 -33.43
CA HIS A 66 19.95 -12.92 -32.00
C HIS A 66 19.44 -11.65 -31.31
N HIS A 67 18.13 -11.56 -31.10
CA HIS A 67 17.54 -10.40 -30.46
C HIS A 67 17.64 -10.54 -28.94
N LYS A 68 18.27 -9.55 -28.33
CA LYS A 68 18.21 -9.30 -26.89
C LYS A 68 16.75 -9.03 -26.51
N ASP A 69 16.20 -9.67 -25.47
CA ASP A 69 14.86 -9.34 -25.00
C ASP A 69 14.87 -7.88 -24.49
N PRO A 70 14.14 -6.97 -25.15
CA PRO A 70 14.18 -5.55 -24.82
C PRO A 70 13.53 -5.24 -23.46
N PHE A 71 12.54 -6.03 -23.02
CA PHE A 71 11.93 -5.89 -21.70
C PHE A 71 12.89 -6.33 -20.62
N LEU A 72 13.60 -7.44 -20.82
CA LEU A 72 14.59 -7.91 -19.86
C LEU A 72 15.77 -6.94 -19.75
N GLU A 73 16.29 -6.44 -20.87
CA GLU A 73 17.37 -5.46 -20.87
C GLU A 73 16.96 -4.17 -20.14
N LEU A 74 15.73 -3.69 -20.38
CA LEU A 74 15.16 -2.52 -19.70
C LEU A 74 14.97 -2.76 -18.20
N ASP A 75 14.40 -3.90 -17.81
CA ASP A 75 14.19 -4.26 -16.40
C ASP A 75 15.53 -4.31 -15.66
N ILE A 76 16.57 -4.90 -16.26
CA ILE A 76 17.93 -4.95 -15.68
C ILE A 76 18.48 -3.54 -15.46
N TRP A 77 18.41 -2.65 -16.45
CA TRP A 77 18.92 -1.28 -16.30
C TRP A 77 18.17 -0.53 -15.20
N SER A 78 16.85 -0.67 -15.19
CA SER A 78 15.98 -0.01 -14.21
C SER A 78 16.29 -0.47 -12.77
N ALA A 79 16.57 -1.77 -12.58
CA ALA A 79 16.91 -2.35 -11.29
C ALA A 79 18.33 -2.00 -10.81
N LEU A 80 19.27 -1.75 -11.73
CA LEU A 80 20.64 -1.32 -11.39
C LEU A 80 20.72 0.17 -11.03
N LEU A 81 19.85 1.00 -11.62
CA LEU A 81 19.77 2.43 -11.34
C LEU A 81 19.01 2.75 -10.06
N THR A 82 18.16 1.83 -9.59
CA THR A 82 17.37 2.01 -8.38
C THR A 82 17.94 1.21 -7.23
N ALA A 83 17.77 1.71 -6.00
CA ALA A 83 18.22 1.02 -4.80
C ALA A 83 17.56 -0.37 -4.71
N PRO A 84 18.17 -1.35 -3.99
CA PRO A 84 17.74 -2.75 -4.01
C PRO A 84 16.29 -3.00 -3.55
N ASN A 85 15.66 -1.99 -2.93
CA ASN A 85 14.38 -2.10 -2.23
C ASN A 85 13.27 -1.21 -2.80
N ASN A 86 13.38 -0.71 -4.04
CA ASN A 86 12.42 0.25 -4.60
C ASN A 86 11.49 -0.34 -5.67
N ASP A 87 10.36 0.35 -5.86
CA ASP A 87 9.17 0.14 -6.71
C ASP A 87 9.38 -0.23 -8.20
N VAL A 88 10.60 -0.49 -8.64
CA VAL A 88 10.92 -0.71 -10.06
C VAL A 88 10.81 -2.18 -10.47
N ASN A 89 10.95 -3.09 -9.50
CA ASN A 89 10.75 -4.53 -9.68
C ASN A 89 9.30 -4.98 -9.42
N ILE A 90 8.32 -4.09 -9.60
CA ILE A 90 6.91 -4.43 -9.41
C ILE A 90 6.41 -5.29 -10.60
N PRO A 91 5.87 -6.50 -10.35
CA PRO A 91 5.23 -7.32 -11.37
C PRO A 91 3.98 -6.63 -11.93
N MET A 92 3.50 -7.05 -13.10
CA MET A 92 2.23 -6.56 -13.63
C MET A 92 1.07 -6.95 -12.69
N PHE A 93 0.28 -5.94 -12.29
CA PHE A 93 -0.89 -6.14 -11.45
C PHE A 93 -2.02 -5.19 -11.86
N PHE A 94 -3.25 -5.57 -11.53
CA PHE A 94 -4.43 -4.74 -11.68
C PHE A 94 -5.21 -4.74 -10.36
N CYS A 95 -5.55 -3.56 -9.86
CA CYS A 95 -6.29 -3.39 -8.61
C CYS A 95 -7.32 -2.26 -8.80
N SER A 96 -8.60 -2.60 -8.89
CA SER A 96 -9.64 -1.61 -9.19
C SER A 96 -9.94 -0.61 -8.06
N THR A 97 -9.65 -0.97 -6.81
CA THR A 97 -10.03 -0.17 -5.63
C THR A 97 -8.86 0.56 -4.96
N GLY A 98 -7.63 0.34 -5.41
CA GLY A 98 -6.42 0.84 -4.74
C GLY A 98 -6.08 0.15 -3.41
N ASN A 99 -6.89 -0.83 -2.96
CA ASN A 99 -6.59 -1.68 -1.82
C ASN A 99 -6.87 -3.14 -2.19
N CYS A 100 -5.85 -3.93 -2.49
CA CYS A 100 -6.00 -5.31 -2.94
C CYS A 100 -5.10 -6.24 -2.14
N THR A 101 -5.56 -7.47 -1.92
CA THR A 101 -4.78 -8.50 -1.20
C THR A 101 -4.81 -9.79 -1.99
N TRP A 102 -3.65 -10.43 -2.10
CA TRP A 102 -3.52 -11.78 -2.64
C TRP A 102 -3.12 -12.73 -1.51
N GLY A 103 -3.62 -13.96 -1.57
CA GLY A 103 -3.13 -15.02 -0.68
C GLY A 103 -1.66 -15.34 -0.98
N PRO A 104 -1.05 -16.27 -0.23
CA PRO A 104 0.25 -16.83 -0.59
C PRO A 104 0.22 -17.37 -2.02
N ILE A 105 1.22 -17.01 -2.82
CA ILE A 105 1.39 -17.47 -4.21
C ILE A 105 2.80 -18.04 -4.39
N ALA A 106 2.90 -19.15 -5.14
CA ALA A 106 4.19 -19.64 -5.60
C ALA A 106 4.44 -19.22 -7.05
N THR A 107 5.62 -18.68 -7.33
CA THR A 107 6.04 -18.25 -8.67
C THR A 107 7.49 -18.58 -8.94
N LEU A 108 7.81 -18.88 -10.21
CA LEU A 108 9.17 -18.98 -10.69
C LEU A 108 9.84 -17.60 -10.65
N GLY A 109 11.11 -17.58 -10.25
CA GLY A 109 11.97 -16.41 -10.26
C GLY A 109 13.43 -16.81 -10.43
N PHE A 110 14.31 -15.83 -10.29
CA PHE A 110 15.74 -16.02 -10.26
C PHE A 110 16.29 -15.53 -8.92
N CYS A 111 17.17 -16.34 -8.34
CA CYS A 111 17.83 -16.04 -7.09
C CYS A 111 19.32 -15.85 -7.33
N SER A 112 19.90 -14.88 -6.63
CA SER A 112 21.34 -14.66 -6.60
C SER A 112 21.94 -15.19 -5.31
N GLN A 113 22.99 -15.99 -5.42
CA GLN A 113 23.79 -16.43 -4.29
C GLN A 113 25.22 -15.94 -4.52
N CYS A 114 25.74 -15.16 -3.58
CA CYS A 114 27.04 -14.52 -3.73
C CYS A 114 27.96 -14.84 -2.55
N ALA A 115 29.23 -15.06 -2.85
CA ALA A 115 30.30 -15.30 -1.89
C ALA A 115 31.50 -14.39 -2.17
N ASP A 116 32.14 -13.92 -1.09
CA ASP A 116 33.39 -13.17 -1.20
C ASP A 116 34.54 -14.13 -1.52
N ILE A 117 35.25 -13.84 -2.61
CA ILE A 117 36.42 -14.60 -3.09
C ILE A 117 37.67 -13.70 -3.18
N THR A 118 37.69 -12.57 -2.48
CA THR A 118 38.80 -11.60 -2.46
C THR A 118 40.13 -12.26 -2.05
N SER A 119 40.10 -13.26 -1.17
CA SER A 119 41.28 -14.04 -0.74
C SER A 119 41.90 -14.90 -1.86
N GLN A 120 41.19 -15.10 -2.97
CA GLN A 120 41.66 -15.84 -4.14
C GLN A 120 42.34 -14.95 -5.18
N ILE A 121 42.52 -13.65 -4.91
CA ILE A 121 43.25 -12.74 -5.79
C ILE A 121 44.76 -12.95 -5.59
N ASP A 122 45.44 -13.37 -6.66
CA ASP A 122 46.89 -13.36 -6.72
C ASP A 122 47.36 -11.99 -7.26
N LEU A 123 47.93 -11.18 -6.35
CA LEU A 123 48.45 -9.85 -6.65
C LEU A 123 49.96 -9.93 -6.93
N ALA A 124 50.37 -9.63 -8.16
CA ALA A 124 51.76 -9.58 -8.58
C ALA A 124 52.14 -8.15 -8.98
N CYS A 125 53.03 -7.51 -8.22
CA CYS A 125 53.52 -6.16 -8.50
C CYS A 125 55.01 -6.15 -8.85
N LYS A 126 55.39 -5.42 -9.90
CA LYS A 126 56.76 -5.17 -10.33
C LYS A 126 57.04 -3.67 -10.28
N THR A 127 58.12 -3.31 -9.61
CA THR A 127 58.59 -1.92 -9.54
C THR A 127 59.79 -1.75 -10.47
N SER A 128 59.74 -0.75 -11.33
CA SER A 128 60.82 -0.36 -12.25
C SER A 128 61.18 1.10 -12.00
N GLU A 129 62.47 1.41 -11.87
CA GLU A 129 62.94 2.79 -11.83
C GLU A 129 63.22 3.27 -13.24
N LEU A 130 62.44 4.24 -13.72
CA LEU A 130 62.74 4.97 -14.94
C LEU A 130 63.62 6.16 -14.59
N VAL A 131 64.92 5.98 -14.76
CA VAL A 131 65.89 7.05 -14.61
C VAL A 131 66.03 7.77 -15.95
N SER A 132 65.44 8.96 -16.06
CA SER A 132 65.75 9.89 -17.15
C SER A 132 66.83 10.87 -16.68
N LYS A 133 67.58 11.48 -17.62
CA LYS A 133 68.63 12.46 -17.30
C LYS A 133 68.14 13.73 -16.55
N ARG A 134 66.82 13.90 -16.35
CA ARG A 134 66.21 15.04 -15.65
C ARG A 134 65.26 14.67 -14.51
N GLU A 135 64.73 13.46 -14.45
CA GLU A 135 63.80 12.99 -13.41
C GLU A 135 63.95 11.48 -13.16
N SER A 136 63.86 11.07 -11.88
CA SER A 136 63.66 9.68 -11.47
C SER A 136 62.17 9.42 -11.26
N ARG A 137 61.58 8.52 -12.06
CA ARG A 137 60.19 8.08 -11.93
C ARG A 137 60.16 6.62 -11.49
N ILE A 138 59.40 6.32 -10.44
CA ILE A 138 59.15 4.94 -10.01
C ILE A 138 57.87 4.47 -10.70
N SER A 139 58.02 3.51 -11.60
CA SER A 139 56.96 2.78 -12.29
C SER A 139 56.58 1.57 -11.44
N GLN A 140 55.31 1.42 -11.09
CA GLN A 140 54.80 0.18 -10.48
C GLN A 140 53.73 -0.39 -11.39
N THR A 141 53.98 -1.59 -11.90
CA THR A 141 53.00 -2.38 -12.64
C THR A 141 52.48 -3.47 -11.72
N CYS A 142 51.18 -3.67 -11.68
CA CYS A 142 50.57 -4.69 -10.84
C CYS A 142 49.55 -5.49 -11.67
N LYS A 143 49.43 -6.77 -11.37
CA LYS A 143 48.44 -7.65 -11.98
C LYS A 143 47.70 -8.35 -10.86
N ALA A 144 46.39 -8.15 -10.79
CA ALA A 144 45.52 -8.85 -9.86
C ALA A 144 44.71 -9.86 -10.66
N VAL A 145 44.88 -11.15 -10.40
CA VAL A 145 44.17 -12.21 -11.14
C VAL A 145 43.52 -13.15 -10.15
N LEU A 146 42.30 -13.57 -10.41
CA LEU A 146 41.69 -14.65 -9.63
C LEU A 146 42.42 -15.98 -9.90
N ARG A 147 42.64 -16.77 -8.85
CA ARG A 147 43.14 -18.14 -8.98
C ARG A 147 42.29 -18.92 -9.99
N GLY A 148 42.95 -19.58 -10.94
CA GLY A 148 42.30 -20.19 -12.10
C GLY A 148 42.20 -19.28 -13.34
N GLY A 149 42.63 -18.02 -13.26
CA GLY A 149 42.74 -17.13 -14.41
C GLY A 149 41.41 -16.65 -14.99
N THR A 150 40.31 -16.81 -14.25
CA THR A 150 38.94 -16.56 -14.75
C THR A 150 38.64 -15.09 -15.00
N ALA A 151 39.20 -14.20 -14.17
CA ALA A 151 39.10 -12.76 -14.31
C ALA A 151 40.38 -12.12 -13.76
N GLY A 152 40.67 -10.90 -14.20
CA GLY A 152 41.85 -10.18 -13.76
C GLY A 152 41.82 -8.71 -14.14
N LEU A 153 42.56 -7.94 -13.37
CA LEU A 153 42.82 -6.52 -13.54
C LEU A 153 44.31 -6.33 -13.84
N SER A 154 44.60 -5.45 -14.78
CA SER A 154 45.97 -5.05 -15.11
C SER A 154 46.17 -3.58 -14.78
N LEU A 155 47.26 -3.31 -14.09
CA LEU A 155 47.84 -1.99 -13.85
C LEU A 155 49.08 -1.87 -14.73
N ILE A 156 48.97 -1.12 -15.83
CA ILE A 156 50.15 -0.68 -16.58
C ILE A 156 50.53 0.70 -16.07
N GLY A 157 51.82 0.92 -15.81
CA GLY A 157 52.26 2.24 -15.43
C GLY A 157 53.76 2.35 -15.38
N THR A 158 54.35 2.85 -16.46
CA THR A 158 55.49 3.78 -16.34
C THR A 158 55.03 5.21 -16.05
N ASP A 159 53.79 5.55 -16.41
CA ASP A 159 53.09 6.77 -16.00
C ASP A 159 51.59 6.45 -15.73
N THR A 160 51.26 6.31 -14.45
CA THR A 160 50.02 6.78 -13.78
C THR A 160 48.61 6.42 -14.26
N THR A 161 48.22 5.15 -14.47
CA THR A 161 46.80 4.77 -14.27
C THR A 161 46.44 3.29 -14.14
N PHE A 162 45.30 3.03 -13.51
CA PHE A 162 44.59 1.76 -13.65
C PHE A 162 44.00 1.63 -15.05
N GLU A 163 44.42 0.62 -15.82
CA GLU A 163 43.80 0.35 -17.12
C GLU A 163 42.45 -0.33 -16.97
N THR A 164 42.31 -1.27 -16.03
CA THR A 164 41.04 -1.97 -15.76
C THR A 164 40.64 -1.81 -14.30
N LEU A 165 39.46 -1.26 -14.06
CA LEU A 165 38.87 -1.02 -12.74
C LEU A 165 37.90 -2.12 -12.32
N MET A 166 37.25 -2.77 -13.28
CA MET A 166 36.34 -3.88 -13.07
C MET A 166 36.44 -4.85 -14.23
N HIS A 167 36.39 -6.14 -13.93
CA HIS A 167 36.27 -7.21 -14.92
C HIS A 167 35.34 -8.28 -14.38
N VAL A 168 34.25 -8.53 -15.10
CA VAL A 168 33.24 -9.54 -14.81
C VAL A 168 33.27 -10.59 -15.90
N THR A 169 33.42 -11.85 -15.53
CA THR A 169 33.43 -12.98 -16.47
C THR A 169 32.41 -14.03 -16.07
N GLN A 170 31.77 -14.65 -17.05
CA GLN A 170 30.95 -15.83 -16.82
C GLN A 170 31.86 -17.07 -16.81
N VAL A 171 31.85 -17.81 -15.71
CA VAL A 171 32.67 -19.02 -15.53
C VAL A 171 31.85 -20.29 -15.78
N GLY A 172 30.53 -20.14 -15.96
CA GLY A 172 29.59 -21.23 -16.24
C GLY A 172 29.21 -22.01 -14.98
N GLY A 173 28.37 -23.04 -15.15
CA GLY A 173 27.95 -23.89 -14.03
C GLY A 173 26.78 -24.78 -14.42
N ASN A 174 26.77 -26.02 -13.91
CA ASN A 174 25.64 -26.91 -14.11
C ASN A 174 24.41 -26.45 -13.33
N GLU A 175 24.63 -25.86 -12.15
CA GLU A 175 23.60 -25.41 -11.19
C GLU A 175 23.08 -23.99 -11.46
N GLY A 176 23.74 -23.22 -12.32
CA GLY A 176 23.35 -21.84 -12.63
C GLY A 176 24.40 -21.07 -13.42
N LEU A 177 24.10 -19.81 -13.70
CA LEU A 177 25.03 -18.86 -14.32
C LEU A 177 25.96 -18.29 -13.25
N ARG A 178 27.19 -18.81 -13.20
CA ARG A 178 28.23 -18.32 -12.29
C ARG A 178 29.04 -17.20 -12.92
N TYR A 179 29.22 -16.12 -12.17
CA TYR A 179 30.00 -14.95 -12.54
C TYR A 179 31.09 -14.69 -11.51
N HIS A 180 32.31 -14.43 -12.01
CA HIS A 180 33.40 -13.91 -11.19
C HIS A 180 33.55 -12.43 -11.49
N SER A 181 33.55 -11.62 -10.45
CA SER A 181 33.83 -10.20 -10.53
C SER A 181 35.10 -9.90 -9.76
N ILE A 182 36.02 -9.18 -10.38
CA ILE A 182 37.17 -8.58 -9.70
C ILE A 182 37.15 -7.08 -9.95
N ARG A 183 37.24 -6.29 -8.88
CA ARG A 183 37.06 -4.83 -8.93
C ARG A 183 38.07 -4.14 -8.03
N MET A 184 38.51 -2.97 -8.45
CA MET A 184 39.12 -2.01 -7.53
C MET A 184 38.02 -1.42 -6.65
N LEU A 185 38.30 -1.17 -5.38
CA LEU A 185 37.36 -0.55 -4.45
C LEU A 185 37.61 0.95 -4.35
N PRO A 186 36.56 1.78 -4.18
CA PRO A 186 36.72 3.22 -3.98
C PRO A 186 37.45 3.53 -2.65
N PRO A 187 38.17 4.67 -2.56
CA PRO A 187 38.30 5.71 -3.58
C PRO A 187 39.25 5.33 -4.72
N TYR A 188 38.78 5.51 -5.97
CA TYR A 188 39.59 5.35 -7.16
C TYR A 188 40.52 6.54 -7.30
N ASN A 189 41.82 6.37 -7.05
CA ASN A 189 42.76 7.47 -7.22
C ASN A 189 43.21 7.57 -8.68
N MET A 190 42.55 8.46 -9.43
CA MET A 190 42.85 8.73 -10.84
C MET A 190 43.93 9.81 -11.04
N THR A 191 44.48 10.37 -9.95
CA THR A 191 45.48 11.45 -10.04
C THR A 191 46.91 10.92 -9.97
N SER A 192 47.76 11.43 -10.85
CA SER A 192 49.19 11.12 -10.96
C SER A 192 50.04 11.55 -9.75
N ALA A 193 49.48 12.34 -8.83
CA ALA A 193 50.22 13.06 -7.80
C ALA A 193 50.44 12.28 -6.48
N VAL A 194 49.65 11.23 -6.19
CA VAL A 194 49.71 10.53 -4.88
C VAL A 194 49.86 9.02 -5.07
N ARG A 195 51.10 8.53 -4.92
CA ARG A 195 51.47 7.11 -4.92
C ARG A 195 51.12 6.48 -3.58
N ARG A 196 50.04 5.69 -3.50
CA ARG A 196 49.85 4.75 -2.39
C ARG A 196 50.27 3.35 -2.83
N PRO A 197 50.90 2.54 -1.95
CA PRO A 197 51.18 1.16 -2.28
C PRO A 197 49.86 0.42 -2.54
N VAL A 198 49.77 -0.22 -3.70
CA VAL A 198 48.63 -1.08 -4.05
C VAL A 198 48.74 -2.36 -3.23
N THR A 199 47.71 -2.65 -2.45
CA THR A 199 47.62 -3.84 -1.60
C THR A 199 46.35 -4.62 -1.91
N LEU A 200 46.24 -5.85 -1.40
CA LEU A 200 45.05 -6.66 -1.58
C LEU A 200 43.76 -5.97 -1.08
N ALA A 201 43.86 -5.10 -0.05
CA ALA A 201 42.74 -4.35 0.50
C ALA A 201 42.13 -3.32 -0.49
N ASN A 202 42.81 -3.00 -1.58
CA ASN A 202 42.30 -2.12 -2.63
C ASN A 202 41.37 -2.84 -3.62
N PHE A 203 41.22 -4.16 -3.50
CA PHE A 203 40.44 -4.98 -4.42
C PHE A 203 39.33 -5.72 -3.68
N GLY A 204 38.23 -5.91 -4.38
CA GLY A 204 37.17 -6.83 -4.00
C GLY A 204 36.98 -7.86 -5.11
N ALA A 205 36.76 -9.10 -4.74
CA ALA A 205 36.27 -10.09 -5.69
C ALA A 205 35.10 -10.86 -5.12
N THR A 206 34.08 -11.04 -5.96
CA THR A 206 32.83 -11.70 -5.58
C THR A 206 32.48 -12.73 -6.65
N GLU A 207 32.16 -13.94 -6.19
CA GLU A 207 31.51 -14.97 -7.01
C GLU A 207 30.01 -14.87 -6.79
N CYS A 208 29.23 -14.76 -7.87
CA CYS A 208 27.78 -14.78 -7.78
C CYS A 208 27.20 -15.81 -8.76
N THR A 209 26.24 -16.59 -8.31
CA THR A 209 25.47 -17.52 -9.14
C THR A 209 24.04 -17.03 -9.28
N LEU A 210 23.56 -16.93 -10.53
CA LEU A 210 22.14 -16.75 -10.84
C LEU A 210 21.54 -18.11 -11.20
N SER A 211 20.52 -18.52 -10.46
CA SER A 211 19.84 -19.80 -10.66
C SER A 211 18.32 -19.62 -10.55
N PRO A 212 17.52 -20.47 -11.24
CA PRO A 212 16.08 -20.50 -11.05
C PRO A 212 15.75 -20.86 -9.60
N CYS A 213 14.71 -20.23 -9.06
CA CYS A 213 14.17 -20.53 -7.75
C CYS A 213 12.65 -20.38 -7.76
N VAL A 214 11.97 -21.04 -6.82
CA VAL A 214 10.55 -20.80 -6.60
C VAL A 214 10.40 -19.90 -5.38
N LEU A 215 9.66 -18.80 -5.54
CA LEU A 215 9.38 -17.86 -4.48
C LEU A 215 7.95 -18.06 -4.00
N SER A 216 7.77 -18.22 -2.68
CA SER A 216 6.47 -18.09 -2.03
C SER A 216 6.31 -16.66 -1.58
N LEU A 217 5.32 -15.95 -2.12
CA LEU A 217 5.13 -14.51 -1.93
C LEU A 217 3.74 -14.20 -1.41
N GLN A 218 3.63 -13.15 -0.62
CA GLN A 218 2.35 -12.53 -0.26
C GLN A 218 2.34 -11.08 -0.73
N ALA A 219 1.48 -10.77 -1.69
CA ALA A 219 1.34 -9.45 -2.27
C ALA A 219 0.18 -8.67 -1.67
N SER A 220 0.34 -7.36 -1.53
CA SER A 220 -0.74 -6.45 -1.20
C SER A 220 -0.55 -5.06 -1.80
N VAL A 221 -1.66 -4.43 -2.17
CA VAL A 221 -1.72 -3.02 -2.54
C VAL A 221 -2.43 -2.28 -1.42
N ARG A 222 -1.81 -1.23 -0.89
CA ARG A 222 -2.40 -0.34 0.10
C ARG A 222 -2.30 1.10 -0.37
N ASN A 223 -3.43 1.80 -0.47
CA ASN A 223 -3.51 3.17 -0.97
C ASN A 223 -2.82 3.35 -2.34
N GLY A 224 -2.97 2.37 -3.22
CA GLY A 224 -2.34 2.34 -4.55
C GLY A 224 -0.87 1.95 -4.58
N ILE A 225 -0.22 1.75 -3.42
CA ILE A 225 1.19 1.34 -3.33
C ILE A 225 1.25 -0.19 -3.24
N TYR A 226 1.99 -0.79 -4.15
CA TYR A 226 2.22 -2.24 -4.21
C TYR A 226 3.37 -2.66 -3.28
N SER A 227 3.22 -3.80 -2.62
CA SER A 227 4.27 -4.39 -1.79
C SER A 227 4.15 -5.91 -1.78
N GLU A 228 5.29 -6.59 -1.75
CA GLU A 228 5.40 -8.05 -1.62
C GLU A 228 6.28 -8.44 -0.43
N MET A 229 5.90 -9.51 0.24
CA MET A 229 6.70 -10.16 1.26
C MET A 229 7.07 -11.57 0.79
N ILE A 230 8.36 -11.90 0.83
CA ILE A 230 8.84 -13.25 0.57
C ILE A 230 8.60 -14.09 1.81
N LEU A 231 7.74 -15.10 1.69
CA LEU A 231 7.41 -16.05 2.75
C LEU A 231 8.43 -17.19 2.81
N ASP A 232 8.86 -17.68 1.65
CA ASP A 232 9.83 -18.78 1.51
C ASP A 232 10.51 -18.75 0.14
N THR A 233 11.65 -19.42 0.02
CA THR A 233 12.40 -19.57 -1.23
C THR A 233 12.89 -21.00 -1.37
N PHE A 234 12.49 -21.68 -2.45
CA PHE A 234 12.90 -23.04 -2.76
C PHE A 234 13.91 -23.02 -3.91
N THR A 235 15.00 -23.75 -3.71
CA THR A 235 16.07 -23.97 -4.68
C THR A 235 16.50 -25.42 -4.61
N GLU A 236 16.69 -26.04 -5.77
CA GLU A 236 17.17 -27.41 -5.88
C GLU A 236 18.23 -27.47 -6.99
N PRO A 237 19.39 -28.11 -6.75
CA PRO A 237 20.38 -28.29 -7.81
C PRO A 237 19.84 -29.27 -8.86
N PRO A 238 20.15 -29.06 -10.15
CA PRO A 238 19.74 -29.98 -11.20
C PRO A 238 20.38 -31.37 -11.01
N PRO A 239 19.71 -32.44 -11.45
CA PRO A 239 20.29 -33.79 -11.45
C PRO A 239 21.49 -33.88 -12.38
N SER A 240 22.36 -34.89 -12.18
CA SER A 240 23.62 -35.07 -12.92
C SER A 240 23.51 -35.02 -14.44
N ASP A 241 22.37 -35.45 -14.98
CA ASP A 241 22.14 -35.60 -16.42
C ASP A 241 21.40 -34.40 -17.03
N SER A 242 21.16 -33.36 -16.24
CA SER A 242 20.45 -32.13 -16.61
C SER A 242 21.28 -30.89 -16.27
N THR A 243 20.86 -29.76 -16.82
CA THR A 243 21.39 -28.44 -16.49
C THR A 243 20.30 -27.60 -15.84
N TRP A 244 20.70 -26.52 -15.15
CA TRP A 244 19.78 -25.59 -14.49
C TRP A 244 18.69 -25.04 -15.41
N ILE A 245 18.97 -24.88 -16.70
CA ILE A 245 18.02 -24.33 -17.68
C ILE A 245 16.90 -25.32 -18.03
N LYS A 246 17.19 -26.63 -17.99
CA LYS A 246 16.24 -27.71 -18.31
C LYS A 246 15.53 -28.28 -17.08
N HIS A 247 16.08 -28.04 -15.90
CA HIS A 247 15.57 -28.57 -14.65
C HIS A 247 14.28 -27.84 -14.23
N LYS A 248 13.24 -28.60 -13.92
CA LYS A 248 12.00 -28.09 -13.32
C LYS A 248 12.01 -28.35 -11.83
N LEU A 249 11.69 -27.32 -11.05
CA LEU A 249 11.62 -27.31 -9.60
C LEU A 249 10.21 -27.71 -9.14
N GLN A 250 10.13 -28.53 -8.10
CA GLN A 250 8.86 -28.95 -7.48
C GLN A 250 8.96 -28.79 -5.96
N PRO A 251 8.57 -27.62 -5.42
CA PRO A 251 8.65 -27.39 -3.98
C PRO A 251 7.67 -28.32 -3.23
N PRO A 252 8.08 -28.93 -2.10
CA PRO A 252 7.20 -29.75 -1.25
C PRO A 252 6.36 -28.84 -0.34
N TRP A 253 5.57 -27.96 -0.94
CA TRP A 253 4.84 -26.89 -0.25
C TRP A 253 3.32 -27.09 -0.30
N ASP A 254 2.64 -26.54 0.71
CA ASP A 254 1.19 -26.56 0.86
C ASP A 254 0.53 -25.22 0.51
N LEU A 255 -0.80 -25.14 0.70
CA LEU A 255 -1.62 -23.96 0.44
C LEU A 255 -1.13 -22.71 1.19
N GLU A 256 -0.51 -22.87 2.37
CA GLU A 256 0.08 -21.77 3.15
C GLU A 256 1.25 -21.08 2.42
N ARG A 257 1.91 -21.79 1.50
CA ARG A 257 3.00 -21.28 0.67
C ARG A 257 2.56 -21.06 -0.78
N GLY A 258 1.27 -21.19 -1.09
CA GLY A 258 0.69 -20.87 -2.40
C GLY A 258 0.80 -21.98 -3.45
N ILE A 259 0.95 -23.24 -3.02
CA ILE A 259 0.90 -24.42 -3.89
C ILE A 259 -0.26 -25.31 -3.44
N ASP A 260 -1.10 -25.76 -4.38
CA ASP A 260 -2.04 -26.86 -4.11
C ASP A 260 -1.30 -28.18 -4.36
N PRO A 261 -1.08 -29.04 -3.34
CA PRO A 261 -0.39 -30.32 -3.51
C PRO A 261 -1.06 -31.24 -4.54
N LYS A 262 -2.37 -31.06 -4.79
CA LYS A 262 -3.12 -31.85 -5.78
C LYS A 262 -2.85 -31.41 -7.22
N ALA A 263 -2.37 -30.18 -7.42
CA ALA A 263 -2.17 -29.60 -8.75
C ALA A 263 -0.87 -30.06 -9.43
N ASN A 264 0.03 -30.75 -8.70
CA ASN A 264 1.31 -31.28 -9.22
C ASN A 264 2.08 -30.27 -10.10
N LEU A 265 2.22 -29.04 -9.60
CA LEU A 265 2.83 -27.93 -10.33
C LEU A 265 4.35 -28.07 -10.37
N SER A 266 4.92 -27.94 -11.57
CA SER A 266 6.37 -27.86 -11.78
C SER A 266 6.76 -26.48 -12.27
N PHE A 267 7.79 -25.88 -11.68
CA PHE A 267 8.27 -24.54 -12.02
C PHE A 267 9.57 -24.63 -12.80
N GLY A 268 9.63 -24.07 -13.99
CA GLY A 268 10.84 -24.11 -14.81
C GLY A 268 10.64 -23.38 -16.12
N LEU A 269 11.70 -23.17 -16.89
CA LEU A 269 11.62 -22.44 -18.16
C LEU A 269 10.92 -23.31 -19.22
N SER A 270 10.11 -22.70 -20.09
CA SER A 270 9.51 -23.41 -21.24
C SER A 270 10.58 -23.86 -22.23
N SER A 271 10.30 -24.89 -23.03
CA SER A 271 11.21 -25.38 -24.08
C SER A 271 11.63 -24.28 -25.06
N GLU A 272 10.71 -23.38 -25.41
CA GLU A 272 10.94 -22.26 -26.31
C GLU A 272 11.92 -21.26 -25.71
N LEU A 273 11.77 -20.95 -24.42
CA LEU A 273 12.68 -20.06 -23.70
C LEU A 273 14.04 -20.70 -23.48
N GLN A 274 14.08 -22.01 -23.24
CA GLN A 274 15.34 -22.77 -23.15
C GLN A 274 16.11 -22.69 -24.46
N ASP A 275 15.45 -22.92 -25.60
CA ASP A 275 16.04 -22.87 -26.93
C ASP A 275 16.45 -21.44 -27.32
N ASP A 276 15.63 -20.44 -26.99
CA ASP A 276 16.00 -19.05 -27.21
C ASP A 276 17.23 -18.69 -26.36
N TRP A 277 17.23 -18.90 -25.05
CA TRP A 277 18.37 -18.51 -24.23
C TRP A 277 19.66 -19.23 -24.63
N GLN A 278 19.56 -20.51 -25.04
CA GLN A 278 20.69 -21.28 -25.58
C GLN A 278 21.12 -20.79 -26.97
N GLY A 279 20.18 -20.41 -27.84
CA GLY A 279 20.43 -20.01 -29.22
C GLY A 279 20.80 -18.53 -29.38
N SER A 280 20.03 -17.62 -28.78
CA SER A 280 20.15 -16.15 -28.80
C SER A 280 21.34 -15.65 -27.98
N GLY A 281 21.71 -16.35 -26.91
CA GLY A 281 22.90 -16.03 -26.11
C GLY A 281 22.79 -14.77 -25.25
N PHE A 282 21.56 -14.28 -25.01
CA PHE A 282 21.31 -13.05 -24.26
C PHE A 282 21.89 -13.07 -22.83
N LEU A 283 21.82 -14.20 -22.12
CA LEU A 283 22.52 -14.44 -20.84
C LEU A 283 23.66 -15.45 -20.93
N LEU A 284 23.62 -16.35 -21.92
CA LEU A 284 24.55 -17.48 -22.02
C LEU A 284 25.81 -17.22 -22.85
N ARG A 285 25.84 -16.20 -23.72
CA ARG A 285 27.01 -15.88 -24.58
C ARG A 285 27.83 -14.69 -24.07
N ASN A 286 27.87 -14.45 -22.76
CA ASN A 286 28.76 -13.43 -22.19
C ASN A 286 28.45 -11.97 -22.64
N THR A 287 27.25 -11.70 -23.19
CA THR A 287 26.99 -10.43 -23.92
C THR A 287 26.28 -9.32 -23.14
N THR A 288 25.81 -9.62 -21.92
CA THR A 288 24.96 -8.72 -21.13
C THR A 288 25.62 -8.37 -19.79
N ILE A 289 25.81 -9.33 -18.89
CA ILE A 289 26.42 -9.09 -17.56
C ILE A 289 27.96 -9.01 -17.63
N PRO A 290 28.64 -9.94 -18.33
CA PRO A 290 30.10 -9.96 -18.39
C PRO A 290 30.65 -8.78 -19.18
N GLY A 291 31.80 -8.28 -18.77
CA GLY A 291 32.38 -7.08 -19.34
C GLY A 291 33.41 -6.43 -18.45
N TRP A 292 33.81 -5.22 -18.83
CA TRP A 292 34.89 -4.51 -18.17
C TRP A 292 34.58 -3.01 -18.03
N ALA A 293 35.19 -2.39 -17.02
CA ALA A 293 35.34 -0.95 -16.89
C ALA A 293 36.82 -0.62 -16.97
N ARG A 294 37.22 0.17 -17.97
CA ARG A 294 38.63 0.50 -18.25
C ARG A 294 38.80 2.00 -18.42
N THR A 295 39.98 2.51 -18.12
CA THR A 295 40.28 3.91 -18.47
C THR A 295 40.57 4.02 -19.97
N ARG A 296 40.07 5.08 -20.61
CA ARG A 296 40.19 5.27 -22.07
C ARG A 296 41.61 5.61 -22.52
N ASP A 297 42.25 6.48 -21.75
CA ASP A 297 43.54 7.13 -22.03
C ASP A 297 44.40 7.22 -20.77
N GLY A 298 43.98 6.52 -19.71
CA GLY A 298 44.64 6.56 -18.44
C GLY A 298 44.51 7.90 -17.67
N HIS A 299 43.64 8.84 -18.05
CA HIS A 299 43.61 10.11 -17.32
C HIS A 299 42.24 10.82 -17.25
N THR A 300 41.30 10.56 -18.16
CA THR A 300 40.12 11.45 -18.28
C THR A 300 38.75 10.80 -18.39
N GLY A 301 38.65 9.49 -18.66
CA GLY A 301 37.36 8.80 -18.79
C GLY A 301 37.41 7.30 -18.51
N ILE A 302 36.25 6.74 -18.17
CA ILE A 302 36.02 5.29 -18.02
C ILE A 302 35.16 4.85 -19.19
N ASP A 303 35.69 3.90 -19.96
CA ASP A 303 34.96 3.18 -21.00
C ASP A 303 34.44 1.86 -20.45
N PHE A 304 33.30 1.43 -20.99
CA PHE A 304 32.66 0.17 -20.65
C PHE A 304 32.50 -0.68 -21.89
N GLY A 305 32.82 -1.96 -21.78
CA GLY A 305 32.73 -2.87 -22.91
C GLY A 305 32.39 -4.28 -22.48
N VAL A 306 32.02 -5.07 -23.48
CA VAL A 306 31.69 -6.49 -23.34
C VAL A 306 32.68 -7.27 -24.20
N ASP A 307 33.39 -8.23 -23.61
CA ASP A 307 34.43 -9.02 -24.27
C ASP A 307 35.52 -8.19 -24.99
N ASN A 308 36.29 -8.85 -25.87
CA ASN A 308 37.36 -8.28 -26.70
C ASN A 308 36.84 -7.44 -27.88
N LYS A 309 35.53 -7.16 -27.95
CA LYS A 309 34.94 -6.33 -29.01
C LYS A 309 34.73 -4.94 -28.44
N ASN A 310 35.05 -3.91 -29.22
CA ASN A 310 34.78 -2.49 -28.91
C ASN A 310 33.27 -2.16 -29.00
N SER A 311 32.41 -3.10 -28.60
CA SER A 311 30.97 -2.95 -28.52
C SER A 311 30.63 -2.50 -27.10
N ASN A 312 30.14 -1.26 -27.00
CA ASN A 312 29.65 -0.68 -25.75
C ASN A 312 28.46 -1.52 -25.26
N GLY A 313 28.70 -2.37 -24.26
CA GLY A 313 27.61 -2.96 -23.49
C GLY A 313 27.25 -1.99 -22.36
N PRO A 314 26.01 -1.52 -22.27
CA PRO A 314 25.63 -0.53 -21.26
C PRO A 314 25.55 -1.14 -19.85
N VAL A 315 25.26 -2.44 -19.72
CA VAL A 315 25.07 -3.13 -18.43
C VAL A 315 26.34 -3.12 -17.53
N PRO A 316 27.55 -3.46 -18.01
CA PRO A 316 28.77 -3.29 -17.20
C PRO A 316 28.96 -1.87 -16.67
N GLY A 317 28.57 -0.84 -17.44
CA GLY A 317 28.58 0.55 -16.96
C GLY A 317 27.60 0.79 -15.81
N TYR A 318 26.40 0.24 -15.89
CA TYR A 318 25.43 0.31 -14.79
C TYR A 318 25.90 -0.47 -13.56
N ILE A 319 26.49 -1.67 -13.73
CA ILE A 319 27.04 -2.46 -12.61
C ILE A 319 28.19 -1.71 -11.92
N PHE A 320 29.06 -1.06 -12.69
CA PHE A 320 30.18 -0.29 -12.15
C PHE A 320 29.74 0.95 -11.39
N ASN A 321 28.76 1.69 -11.93
CA ASN A 321 28.28 2.94 -11.35
C ASN A 321 27.14 2.77 -10.33
N ALA A 322 26.66 1.54 -10.10
CA ALA A 322 25.57 1.29 -9.18
C ALA A 322 25.94 1.70 -7.75
N ASN A 323 25.20 2.68 -7.21
CA ASN A 323 25.47 3.27 -5.92
C ASN A 323 24.68 2.57 -4.82
N TYR A 324 25.21 1.45 -4.34
CA TYR A 324 24.62 0.70 -3.23
C TYR A 324 25.33 1.00 -1.90
N PRO A 325 24.60 1.20 -0.79
CA PRO A 325 25.22 1.31 0.52
C PRO A 325 25.90 -0.03 0.87
N PRO A 326 27.21 -0.04 1.21
CA PRO A 326 27.96 -1.28 1.48
C PRO A 326 27.31 -2.20 2.53
N SER A 327 26.69 -1.60 3.55
CA SER A 327 25.97 -2.31 4.61
C SER A 327 24.76 -3.11 4.10
N ALA A 328 24.08 -2.66 3.04
CA ALA A 328 22.96 -3.40 2.45
C ALA A 328 23.43 -4.59 1.61
N CYS A 329 24.70 -4.60 1.18
CA CYS A 329 25.22 -5.66 0.32
C CYS A 329 25.74 -6.87 1.08
N ASN A 330 25.82 -6.81 2.42
CA ASN A 330 26.46 -7.82 3.27
C ASN A 330 27.88 -8.15 2.79
N SER A 331 28.62 -7.13 2.33
CA SER A 331 29.98 -7.31 1.81
C SER A 331 30.99 -6.89 2.88
N PRO A 332 31.88 -7.78 3.33
CA PRO A 332 32.86 -7.47 4.37
C PRO A 332 33.90 -6.44 3.92
N ASN A 333 34.17 -6.37 2.61
CA ASN A 333 35.16 -5.48 2.01
C ASN A 333 34.54 -4.26 1.30
N GLY A 334 33.22 -4.10 1.36
CA GLY A 334 32.51 -3.00 0.70
C GLY A 334 32.30 -3.17 -0.81
N ASP A 335 32.53 -4.37 -1.34
CA ASP A 335 32.20 -4.74 -2.72
C ASP A 335 30.68 -4.80 -2.93
N THR A 336 30.16 -3.91 -3.79
CA THR A 336 28.72 -3.81 -4.11
C THR A 336 28.22 -4.79 -5.19
N PHE A 337 29.07 -5.66 -5.75
CA PHE A 337 28.70 -6.53 -6.87
C PHE A 337 27.56 -7.49 -6.49
N ALA A 338 27.56 -7.99 -5.25
CA ALA A 338 26.49 -8.82 -4.73
C ALA A 338 25.12 -8.12 -4.76
N CYS A 339 25.05 -6.81 -4.50
CA CYS A 339 23.81 -6.04 -4.63
C CYS A 339 23.37 -5.92 -6.10
N ALA A 340 24.32 -5.63 -7.01
CA ALA A 340 24.02 -5.55 -8.43
C ALA A 340 23.40 -6.86 -8.93
N MET A 341 23.97 -8.00 -8.52
CA MET A 341 23.45 -9.32 -8.89
C MET A 341 22.09 -9.63 -8.25
N ARG A 342 21.82 -9.16 -7.02
CA ARG A 342 20.47 -9.24 -6.41
C ARG A 342 19.45 -8.43 -7.19
N SER A 343 19.80 -7.20 -7.60
CA SER A 343 18.93 -6.37 -8.45
C SER A 343 18.67 -7.00 -9.81
N ILE A 344 19.69 -7.60 -10.44
CA ILE A 344 19.54 -8.32 -11.71
C ILE A 344 18.63 -9.55 -11.52
N ALA A 345 18.76 -10.29 -10.42
CA ALA A 345 17.91 -11.43 -10.12
C ALA A 345 16.43 -11.02 -9.92
N ALA A 346 16.19 -9.88 -9.27
CA ALA A 346 14.86 -9.31 -9.12
C ALA A 346 14.27 -8.85 -10.47
N ALA A 347 15.08 -8.22 -11.34
CA ALA A 347 14.67 -7.87 -12.70
C ALA A 347 14.29 -9.11 -13.52
N LEU A 348 15.14 -10.15 -13.52
CA LEU A 348 14.86 -11.44 -14.16
C LEU A 348 13.55 -12.05 -13.64
N THR A 349 13.34 -12.01 -12.33
CA THR A 349 12.11 -12.49 -11.70
C THR A 349 10.88 -11.73 -12.20
N LYS A 350 10.95 -10.38 -12.27
CA LYS A 350 9.88 -9.55 -12.81
C LYS A 350 9.58 -9.90 -14.27
N THR A 351 10.60 -9.97 -15.13
CA THR A 351 10.40 -10.26 -16.55
C THR A 351 9.81 -11.66 -16.76
N VAL A 352 10.31 -12.67 -16.03
CA VAL A 352 9.77 -14.04 -16.08
C VAL A 352 8.31 -14.11 -15.61
N ARG A 353 7.97 -13.39 -14.55
CA ARG A 353 6.58 -13.29 -14.04
C ARG A 353 5.64 -12.61 -15.04
N ASN A 354 6.16 -11.63 -15.76
CA ASN A 354 5.42 -10.81 -16.69
C ASN A 354 5.35 -11.39 -18.11
N ALA A 355 6.21 -12.36 -18.45
CA ALA A 355 6.30 -12.95 -19.78
C ALA A 355 4.96 -13.55 -20.28
N GLY A 356 4.12 -14.06 -19.36
CA GLY A 356 2.80 -14.62 -19.68
C GLY A 356 1.68 -13.58 -19.80
N VAL A 357 1.94 -12.29 -19.56
CA VAL A 357 0.92 -11.23 -19.57
C VAL A 357 1.01 -10.44 -20.87
N VAL A 358 0.02 -10.61 -21.75
CA VAL A 358 -0.03 -10.04 -23.09
C VAL A 358 -0.20 -8.51 -23.08
N THR A 359 0.44 -7.84 -24.03
CA THR A 359 0.47 -6.37 -24.26
C THR A 359 -0.88 -5.68 -24.51
N ASN A 360 -2.01 -6.38 -24.46
CA ASN A 360 -3.36 -5.82 -24.55
C ASN A 360 -4.31 -6.26 -23.41
N GLY A 361 -3.80 -6.89 -22.34
CA GLY A 361 -4.54 -7.15 -21.10
C GLY A 361 -5.78 -8.04 -21.19
N THR A 362 -6.04 -8.69 -22.34
CA THR A 362 -7.34 -9.34 -22.63
C THR A 362 -7.24 -10.76 -23.22
N GLY A 363 -6.06 -11.24 -23.60
CA GLY A 363 -5.84 -12.61 -24.11
C GLY A 363 -5.31 -13.56 -23.05
N LEU A 364 -5.93 -13.58 -21.87
CA LEU A 364 -5.40 -14.23 -20.68
C LEU A 364 -5.73 -15.72 -20.65
N GLY A 365 -4.72 -16.58 -20.59
CA GLY A 365 -4.88 -17.85 -19.90
C GLY A 365 -4.98 -17.56 -18.40
N ASP A 366 -6.05 -17.98 -17.74
CA ASP A 366 -6.26 -17.84 -16.27
C ASP A 366 -5.08 -18.42 -15.46
N GLU A 367 -4.20 -19.21 -16.07
CA GLU A 367 -3.04 -19.86 -15.47
C GLU A 367 -1.89 -18.90 -15.08
N PHE A 368 -1.73 -17.77 -15.78
CA PHE A 368 -0.64 -16.79 -15.57
C PHE A 368 -1.02 -15.62 -14.66
N LEU A 369 -2.27 -15.57 -14.21
CA LEU A 369 -2.76 -14.55 -13.29
C LEU A 369 -3.32 -15.16 -12.02
N VAL A 370 -3.02 -14.54 -10.90
CA VAL A 370 -3.64 -14.87 -9.62
C VAL A 370 -4.73 -13.85 -9.30
N ARG A 371 -5.94 -14.35 -9.07
CA ARG A 371 -7.06 -13.54 -8.59
C ARG A 371 -6.91 -13.28 -7.09
N GLY A 372 -6.93 -12.00 -6.73
CA GLY A 372 -6.92 -11.52 -5.35
C GLY A 372 -8.31 -11.05 -4.91
N ARG A 373 -8.34 -10.37 -3.77
CA ARG A 373 -9.54 -9.70 -3.23
C ARG A 373 -9.32 -8.19 -3.25
N ALA A 374 -10.19 -7.47 -3.95
CA ALA A 374 -10.25 -6.02 -3.88
C ALA A 374 -11.05 -5.58 -2.66
N GLN A 375 -10.54 -4.57 -1.95
CA GLN A 375 -11.10 -4.06 -0.71
C GLN A 375 -11.48 -2.58 -0.87
N SER A 376 -12.56 -2.17 -0.21
CA SER A 376 -12.94 -0.77 -0.07
C SER A 376 -13.20 -0.42 1.40
N SER A 377 -12.98 0.85 1.74
CA SER A 377 -13.28 1.38 3.07
C SER A 377 -14.78 1.64 3.17
N ALA A 378 -15.47 0.88 4.02
CA ALA A 378 -16.85 1.14 4.38
C ALA A 378 -16.93 1.69 5.81
N THR A 379 -17.85 2.64 6.01
CA THR A 379 -18.12 3.22 7.33
C THR A 379 -19.15 2.35 8.05
N PHE A 380 -18.74 1.75 9.16
CA PHE A 380 -19.63 0.99 10.04
C PHE A 380 -20.07 1.85 11.21
N VAL A 381 -21.35 1.72 11.57
CA VAL A 381 -21.90 2.34 12.78
C VAL A 381 -21.84 1.34 13.92
N ARG A 382 -21.02 1.65 14.93
CA ARG A 382 -20.99 0.90 16.18
C ARG A 382 -21.82 1.64 17.22
N VAL A 383 -22.82 0.95 17.77
CA VAL A 383 -23.68 1.49 18.83
C VAL A 383 -23.13 1.05 20.19
N GLU A 384 -22.76 2.02 21.03
CA GLU A 384 -22.29 1.78 22.40
C GLU A 384 -23.45 1.95 23.40
N TRP A 385 -24.18 0.86 23.64
CA TRP A 385 -25.42 0.85 24.45
C TRP A 385 -25.29 1.41 25.86
N HIS A 386 -24.10 1.38 26.47
CA HIS A 386 -23.87 1.89 27.82
C HIS A 386 -24.21 3.38 27.97
N TRP A 387 -24.12 4.17 26.89
CA TRP A 387 -24.48 5.60 26.90
C TRP A 387 -25.99 5.86 27.03
N ILE A 388 -26.84 4.84 26.86
CA ILE A 388 -28.29 4.94 27.09
C ILE A 388 -28.63 4.99 28.59
N ALA A 389 -27.71 4.59 29.48
CA ALA A 389 -27.95 4.55 30.91
C ALA A 389 -28.33 5.93 31.49
N LEU A 390 -27.68 7.00 31.05
CA LEU A 390 -27.99 8.37 31.51
C LEU A 390 -29.40 8.83 31.08
N PRO A 391 -29.77 8.75 29.77
CA PRO A 391 -31.14 8.97 29.33
C PRO A 391 -32.18 8.21 30.16
N CYS A 392 -31.98 6.91 30.36
CA CYS A 392 -32.88 6.08 31.17
C CYS A 392 -32.95 6.57 32.62
N ALA A 393 -31.83 6.95 33.23
CA ALA A 393 -31.80 7.47 34.59
C ALA A 393 -32.59 8.79 34.72
N VAL A 394 -32.47 9.70 33.75
CA VAL A 394 -33.22 10.96 33.73
C VAL A 394 -34.73 10.70 33.63
N TRP A 395 -35.16 9.78 32.74
CA TRP A 395 -36.56 9.39 32.64
C TRP A 395 -37.11 8.76 33.92
N ILE A 396 -36.35 7.87 34.55
CA ILE A 396 -36.76 7.21 35.81
C ILE A 396 -36.88 8.24 36.93
N LEU A 397 -35.91 9.15 37.08
CA LEU A 397 -35.94 10.21 38.09
C LEU A 397 -37.09 11.20 37.84
N GLY A 398 -37.36 11.54 36.59
CA GLY A 398 -38.48 12.40 36.19
C GLY A 398 -39.83 11.76 36.51
N LEU A 399 -40.01 10.49 36.16
CA LEU A 399 -41.22 9.72 36.48
C LEU A 399 -41.42 9.58 37.99
N PHE A 400 -40.35 9.29 38.74
CA PHE A 400 -40.40 9.20 40.20
C PHE A 400 -40.78 10.54 40.84
N ALA A 401 -40.22 11.66 40.35
CA ALA A 401 -40.58 12.99 40.82
C ALA A 401 -42.06 13.30 40.53
N TRP A 402 -42.53 13.00 39.32
CA TRP A 402 -43.93 13.21 38.92
C TRP A 402 -44.91 12.40 39.77
N VAL A 403 -44.68 11.09 39.94
CA VAL A 403 -45.52 10.22 40.78
C VAL A 403 -45.51 10.70 42.23
N SER A 404 -44.34 11.09 42.76
CA SER A 404 -44.23 11.60 44.12
C SER A 404 -45.05 12.88 44.32
N VAL A 405 -45.01 13.80 43.34
CA VAL A 405 -45.86 15.01 43.36
C VAL A 405 -47.34 14.62 43.30
N ALA A 406 -47.73 13.74 42.38
CA ALA A 406 -49.13 13.32 42.25
C ALA A 406 -49.70 12.71 43.55
N VAL A 407 -48.96 11.81 44.18
CA VAL A 407 -49.36 11.18 45.45
C VAL A 407 -49.40 12.19 46.59
N GLN A 408 -48.42 13.10 46.66
CA GLN A 408 -48.35 14.09 47.73
C GLN A 408 -49.45 15.15 47.60
N THR A 409 -49.75 15.61 46.38
CA THR A 409 -50.88 16.51 46.08
C THR A 409 -52.22 15.85 46.42
N HIS A 410 -52.39 14.56 46.08
CA HIS A 410 -53.58 13.80 46.44
C HIS A 410 -53.75 13.65 47.96
N ARG A 411 -52.66 13.42 48.70
CA ARG A 411 -52.69 13.29 50.18
C ARG A 411 -52.98 14.61 50.90
N MET A 412 -52.58 15.75 50.31
CA MET A 412 -52.85 17.07 50.88
C MET A 412 -54.19 17.66 50.43
N SER A 413 -55.00 16.92 49.65
CA SER A 413 -56.27 17.38 49.08
C SER A 413 -56.16 18.73 48.37
N LEU A 414 -54.99 19.01 47.78
CA LEU A 414 -54.76 20.24 47.04
C LEU A 414 -55.41 20.10 45.66
N PRO A 415 -56.16 21.11 45.18
CA PRO A 415 -56.73 21.07 43.85
C PRO A 415 -55.62 20.93 42.81
N THR A 416 -55.81 20.03 41.85
CA THR A 416 -54.87 19.84 40.75
C THR A 416 -54.74 21.15 39.98
N TRP A 417 -53.58 21.79 40.02
CA TRP A 417 -53.27 22.90 39.14
C TRP A 417 -53.27 22.35 37.71
N ARG A 418 -54.37 22.57 36.98
CA ARG A 418 -54.42 22.36 35.53
C ARG A 418 -53.68 23.53 34.89
N ASP A 419 -53.01 23.29 33.76
CA ASP A 419 -52.28 24.29 32.96
C ASP A 419 -53.20 25.32 32.27
N ASN A 420 -54.35 25.65 32.87
CA ASN A 420 -55.26 26.65 32.36
C ASN A 420 -54.84 28.01 32.91
N PHE A 421 -54.21 28.83 32.06
CA PHE A 421 -53.95 30.25 32.29
C PHE A 421 -55.24 31.11 32.28
N LEU A 422 -56.40 30.51 31.97
CA LEU A 422 -57.70 31.16 31.88
C LEU A 422 -58.08 31.98 33.14
N PRO A 423 -57.92 31.47 34.37
CA PRO A 423 -58.27 32.21 35.58
C PRO A 423 -57.42 33.47 35.77
N LEU A 424 -56.14 33.42 35.38
CA LEU A 424 -55.23 34.58 35.41
C LEU A 424 -55.65 35.66 34.41
N PHE A 425 -56.16 35.27 33.25
CA PHE A 425 -56.70 36.20 32.25
C PHE A 425 -57.97 36.91 32.73
N PHE A 426 -58.85 36.23 33.45
CA PHE A 426 -60.11 36.82 33.94
C PHE A 426 -59.92 37.68 35.20
N LEU A 427 -58.96 37.36 36.07
CA LEU A 427 -58.63 38.20 37.23
C LEU A 427 -58.09 39.58 36.83
N TYR A 428 -57.38 39.69 35.70
CA TYR A 428 -56.85 40.98 35.22
C TYR A 428 -57.92 41.91 34.64
N ARG A 429 -59.12 41.41 34.33
CA ARG A 429 -60.20 42.20 33.70
C ARG A 429 -61.18 42.84 34.70
N GLY A 430 -61.10 42.49 35.99
CA GLY A 430 -62.03 42.98 37.02
C GLY A 430 -61.73 44.38 37.59
N GLY A 431 -60.68 45.06 37.11
CA GLY A 431 -60.19 46.32 37.70
C GLY A 431 -60.77 47.62 37.13
N ASP A 432 -61.38 47.61 35.94
CA ASP A 432 -61.76 48.85 35.25
C ASP A 432 -63.24 48.88 34.90
N SER A 433 -64.06 49.50 35.77
CA SER A 433 -65.38 50.05 35.43
C SER A 433 -65.85 51.01 36.53
N HIS A 434 -65.22 52.17 36.60
CA HIS A 434 -65.78 53.35 37.27
C HIS A 434 -67.02 53.85 36.49
N GLN A 435 -68.16 53.91 37.20
CA GLN A 435 -68.96 55.13 37.36
C GLN A 435 -69.66 55.72 36.11
N GLN A 436 -70.98 55.47 35.96
CA GLN A 436 -72.00 56.55 35.84
C GLN A 436 -73.46 56.04 35.77
N SER A 437 -74.17 56.29 36.88
CA SER A 437 -75.53 56.85 37.00
C SER A 437 -76.74 56.24 36.26
N GLY A 438 -77.64 55.62 37.04
CA GLY A 438 -78.99 56.17 37.19
C GLY A 438 -80.20 55.35 36.72
N ARG A 439 -80.65 54.36 37.50
CA ARG A 439 -82.03 54.31 38.03
C ARG A 439 -82.20 53.20 39.07
N ALA A 440 -82.56 53.62 40.28
CA ALA A 440 -82.90 52.75 41.39
C ALA A 440 -84.27 52.09 41.18
N VAL A 441 -84.32 50.76 41.31
CA VAL A 441 -85.44 50.09 41.96
C VAL A 441 -84.85 49.29 43.10
N GLN A 442 -85.24 49.70 44.30
CA GLN A 442 -84.80 49.18 45.57
C GLN A 442 -85.79 48.09 45.97
N THR A 443 -85.30 46.89 46.28
CA THR A 443 -86.00 46.05 47.27
C THR A 443 -84.97 45.32 48.13
N SER A 444 -85.25 45.44 49.42
CA SER A 444 -84.43 45.19 50.60
C SER A 444 -83.84 43.79 50.73
N LEU A 445 -82.59 43.81 51.20
CA LEU A 445 -81.87 42.78 51.95
C LEU A 445 -82.73 41.83 52.80
N GLN A 446 -82.37 40.54 52.75
CA GLN A 446 -82.20 39.76 53.97
C GLN A 446 -81.01 38.80 53.80
N ASN A 447 -80.10 38.83 54.77
CA ASN A 447 -78.92 37.98 54.86
C ASN A 447 -79.30 36.49 54.95
N GLU A 448 -78.84 35.69 54.00
CA GLU A 448 -78.51 34.28 54.26
C GLU A 448 -77.02 34.09 54.01
N THR A 449 -76.29 33.92 55.11
CA THR A 449 -75.00 33.24 55.14
C THR A 449 -75.22 31.79 54.72
N LEU A 450 -75.13 31.51 53.43
CA LEU A 450 -75.05 30.15 52.90
C LEU A 450 -73.59 29.84 52.57
N ALA A 451 -73.14 28.78 53.23
CA ALA A 451 -71.84 28.17 53.12
C ALA A 451 -71.39 28.05 51.65
N ALA A 452 -70.13 28.41 51.42
CA ALA A 452 -69.40 28.08 50.22
C ALA A 452 -69.15 26.56 50.20
N ASP A 453 -70.19 25.79 49.87
CA ASP A 453 -70.14 24.36 49.68
C ASP A 453 -70.51 24.04 48.21
N ARG A 454 -69.57 23.41 47.52
CA ARG A 454 -69.75 22.56 46.32
C ARG A 454 -70.55 23.07 45.10
N CYS A 455 -70.30 24.23 44.51
CA CYS A 455 -70.98 24.56 43.23
C CYS A 455 -70.21 25.42 42.21
N SER A 456 -68.87 25.37 42.14
CA SER A 456 -68.14 26.21 41.16
C SER A 456 -67.68 25.50 39.88
N SER A 457 -67.71 24.17 39.79
CA SER A 457 -67.24 23.48 38.56
C SER A 457 -68.31 23.32 37.48
N TRP A 458 -69.59 23.14 37.85
CA TRP A 458 -70.68 22.95 36.90
C TRP A 458 -71.23 24.27 36.33
N ALA A 459 -71.11 25.38 37.07
CA ALA A 459 -71.59 26.68 36.64
C ALA A 459 -70.89 27.20 35.36
N TYR A 460 -69.65 26.77 35.10
CA TYR A 460 -68.92 27.18 33.89
C TYR A 460 -69.22 26.28 32.67
N GLU A 461 -69.69 25.05 32.88
CA GLU A 461 -70.06 24.11 31.82
C GLU A 461 -71.43 24.50 31.24
N GLU A 462 -72.36 24.95 32.09
CA GLU A 462 -73.67 25.47 31.68
C GLU A 462 -73.59 26.84 30.95
N ILE A 463 -72.61 27.69 31.33
CA ILE A 463 -72.31 28.93 30.59
C ILE A 463 -71.67 28.62 29.23
N ALA A 464 -70.88 27.55 29.11
CA ALA A 464 -70.24 27.15 27.86
C ALA A 464 -71.24 26.53 26.86
N GLU A 465 -72.20 25.73 27.33
CA GLU A 465 -73.28 25.16 26.49
C GLU A 465 -74.24 26.22 25.94
N GLY A 466 -74.37 27.38 26.62
CA GLY A 466 -75.19 28.51 26.17
C GLY A 466 -74.59 29.37 25.05
N ILE A 467 -73.30 29.17 24.70
CA ILE A 467 -72.61 29.98 23.70
C ILE A 467 -72.76 29.33 22.32
N ASN A 468 -73.83 29.71 21.60
CA ASN A 468 -73.96 29.39 20.18
C ASN A 468 -73.03 30.29 19.35
N VAL A 469 -71.90 29.74 18.90
CA VAL A 469 -70.98 30.42 17.99
C VAL A 469 -71.48 30.27 16.56
N GLN A 470 -72.14 31.30 16.02
CA GLN A 470 -72.40 31.37 14.59
C GLN A 470 -71.20 31.99 13.86
N LEU A 471 -70.61 31.22 12.94
CA LEU A 471 -69.58 31.71 12.03
C LEU A 471 -70.25 32.60 10.97
N ARG A 472 -69.88 33.88 10.96
CA ARG A 472 -70.28 34.83 9.92
C ARG A 472 -69.15 34.96 8.92
N GLU A 473 -69.40 34.67 7.64
CA GLU A 473 -68.46 35.02 6.57
C GLU A 473 -68.41 36.54 6.43
N VAL A 474 -67.19 37.09 6.49
CA VAL A 474 -66.93 38.49 6.20
C VAL A 474 -66.35 38.55 4.78
N PRO A 475 -67.05 39.13 3.79
CA PRO A 475 -66.45 39.40 2.49
C PRO A 475 -65.55 40.64 2.63
N GLN A 476 -64.27 40.50 2.27
CA GLN A 476 -63.40 41.65 2.00
C GLN A 476 -63.10 41.77 0.50
N PRO A 477 -62.93 43.00 0.00
CA PRO A 477 -62.67 43.24 -1.41
C PRO A 477 -61.23 42.83 -1.75
N GLY A 478 -61.08 41.76 -2.54
CA GLY A 478 -59.79 41.30 -3.07
C GLY A 478 -59.31 39.95 -2.51
N GLY A 479 -59.85 38.87 -3.10
CA GLY A 479 -59.31 37.50 -3.19
C GLY A 479 -58.38 36.92 -2.09
N GLY A 480 -58.93 36.06 -1.24
CA GLY A 480 -58.18 35.02 -0.50
C GLY A 480 -58.59 34.89 0.97
N GLY A 481 -59.50 33.95 1.30
CA GLY A 481 -60.14 33.83 2.61
C GLY A 481 -59.28 33.17 3.71
N VAL A 482 -59.39 33.70 4.94
CA VAL A 482 -59.00 33.06 6.20
C VAL A 482 -60.13 33.27 7.22
N MET A 483 -60.68 32.19 7.79
CA MET A 483 -61.68 32.28 8.88
C MET A 483 -61.02 32.79 10.17
N ARG A 484 -61.59 33.83 10.80
CA ARG A 484 -61.24 34.28 12.15
C ARG A 484 -62.44 34.13 13.08
N LEU A 485 -62.20 33.50 14.24
CA LEU A 485 -63.15 33.44 15.35
C LEU A 485 -63.12 34.76 16.12
N MET A 486 -64.27 35.44 16.22
CA MET A 486 -64.48 36.49 17.23
C MET A 486 -65.75 36.17 18.01
N PRO A 487 -65.70 36.10 19.35
CA PRO A 487 -66.90 35.94 20.16
C PRO A 487 -67.61 37.30 20.31
N THR A 488 -68.90 37.35 20.00
CA THR A 488 -69.79 38.46 20.34
C THR A 488 -70.81 37.99 21.39
N VAL A 489 -70.90 38.71 22.51
CA VAL A 489 -71.90 38.48 23.55
C VAL A 489 -73.07 39.43 23.29
N LYS A 490 -74.29 38.89 23.16
CA LYS A 490 -75.53 39.68 23.08
C LYS A 490 -76.07 39.91 24.49
N GLY A 491 -76.26 41.18 24.83
CA GLY A 491 -77.21 41.70 25.82
C GLY A 491 -77.01 41.27 27.26
#